data_AF-A0A7S2ZXG3-F1
#
_entry.id   AF-A0A7S2ZXG3-F1
#
_cell.length_a   1.000
_cell.length_b   1.000
_cell.length_c   1.000
_cell.angle_alpha   90.00
_cell.angle_beta   90.00
_cell.angle_gamma   90.00
#
_symmetry.space_group_name_H-M   'P 1'
#
loop_
_entity.id
_entity.type
_entity.pdbx_description
1 polymer ?
#
loop_
_entity_poly.entity_id
_entity_poly.type
_entity_poly.pdbx_seq_one_letter_code
_entity_poly.pdbx_strand_id
1 'polypeptide(L)'
;GLFSNEPLPSLLYRCKIPTPYDVSHMERVVFPPWKKFNHHVVLGSSISQATPTTKILNEATDAFAKSPYLATSRKGRMFVVFREGATAEDVLSAYLMSQRYARNGNDLNEASNYAKKNTRRFITTIRKAGWKTESSVFLLNVLKNRSVW
;
A
#
# COMPACT_ATOMS: atom_id res chain seq x y z
N GLY A 1 59.10 23.04 -4.70
CA GLY A 1 57.80 23.31 -5.33
C GLY A 1 56.73 22.84 -4.38
N LEU A 2 55.90 23.76 -3.91
CA LEU A 2 54.85 23.55 -2.91
C LEU A 2 53.83 22.52 -3.41
N PHE A 3 53.76 21.35 -2.76
CA PHE A 3 52.57 20.52 -2.83
C PHE A 3 51.54 21.15 -1.90
N SER A 4 50.64 21.92 -2.49
CA SER A 4 49.47 22.48 -1.83
C SER A 4 48.58 21.33 -1.34
N ASN A 5 48.66 21.02 -0.05
CA ASN A 5 47.66 20.27 0.71
C ASN A 5 46.40 21.13 0.89
N GLU A 6 45.74 21.51 -0.20
CA GLU A 6 44.40 22.06 -0.07
C GLU A 6 43.44 20.87 0.12
N PRO A 7 42.74 20.77 1.26
CA PRO A 7 41.66 19.82 1.38
C PRO A 7 40.62 20.20 0.32
N LEU A 8 40.32 19.27 -0.58
CA LEU A 8 39.17 19.37 -1.48
C LEU A 8 37.99 19.90 -0.65
N PRO A 9 37.34 21.02 -1.05
CA PRO A 9 36.25 21.55 -0.29
C PRO A 9 35.21 20.45 -0.16
N SER A 10 34.90 20.07 1.07
CA SER A 10 33.92 19.06 1.45
C SER A 10 32.51 19.56 1.11
N LEU A 11 32.23 19.86 -0.16
CA LEU A 11 30.92 20.19 -0.69
C LEU A 11 29.96 18.99 -0.68
N LEU A 12 30.44 17.82 -0.24
CA LEU A 12 29.59 16.67 0.11
C LEU A 12 28.88 16.84 1.47
N TYR A 13 28.92 18.03 2.08
CA TYR A 13 28.05 18.35 3.22
C TYR A 13 26.59 18.54 2.77
N ARG A 14 25.81 17.51 3.08
CA ARG A 14 24.36 17.56 3.43
C ARG A 14 23.37 17.71 2.28
N CYS A 15 23.48 16.92 1.22
CA CYS A 15 22.25 16.58 0.50
C CYS A 15 21.44 15.62 1.39
N LYS A 16 20.58 16.17 2.23
CA LYS A 16 19.70 15.39 3.11
C LYS A 16 18.84 14.53 2.20
N ILE A 17 18.98 13.20 2.28
CA ILE A 17 18.18 12.28 1.47
C ILE A 17 16.70 12.63 1.74
N PRO A 18 15.91 12.97 0.69
CA PRO A 18 14.54 13.41 0.87
C PRO A 18 13.71 12.30 1.51
N THR A 19 12.87 12.65 2.48
CA THR A 19 11.95 11.66 3.08
C THR A 19 10.91 11.25 2.03
N PRO A 20 10.26 10.10 2.18
CA PRO A 20 9.17 9.73 1.28
C PRO A 20 8.02 10.75 1.23
N TYR A 21 7.84 11.55 2.29
CA TYR A 21 6.91 12.69 2.29
C TYR A 21 7.39 13.82 1.36
N ASP A 22 8.69 14.13 1.41
CA ASP A 22 9.29 15.18 0.57
C ASP A 22 9.23 14.79 -0.90
N VAL A 23 9.59 13.54 -1.24
CA VAL A 23 9.47 13.00 -2.61
C VAL A 23 8.02 13.05 -3.10
N SER A 24 7.05 12.72 -2.23
CA SER A 24 5.62 12.78 -2.56
C SER A 24 5.17 14.18 -3.00
N HIS A 25 5.65 15.22 -2.30
CA HIS A 25 5.26 16.61 -2.58
C HIS A 25 6.03 17.20 -3.76
N MET A 26 7.32 16.89 -3.89
CA MET A 26 8.16 17.33 -5.02
C MET A 26 7.68 16.76 -6.35
N GLU A 27 7.46 15.45 -6.39
CA GLU A 27 7.10 14.73 -7.63
C GLU A 27 5.59 14.72 -7.90
N ARG A 28 4.78 15.21 -6.95
CA ARG A 28 3.31 15.10 -6.93
C ARG A 28 2.83 13.66 -7.15
N VAL A 29 3.51 12.72 -6.50
CA VAL A 29 3.20 11.29 -6.50
C VAL A 29 2.60 10.94 -5.15
N VAL A 30 1.45 10.28 -5.13
CA VAL A 30 0.84 9.80 -3.88
C VAL A 30 1.62 8.61 -3.32
N PHE A 31 2.33 8.81 -2.22
CA PHE A 31 2.78 7.69 -1.41
C PHE A 31 1.79 7.44 -0.27
N PRO A 32 1.24 6.23 -0.11
CA PRO A 32 0.38 5.91 1.01
C PRO A 32 1.12 6.10 2.34
N PRO A 33 0.41 6.53 3.40
CA PRO A 33 0.99 7.32 4.48
C PRO A 33 2.01 6.54 5.33
N TRP A 34 3.27 7.01 5.26
CA TRP A 34 4.44 6.49 5.98
C TRP A 34 4.39 6.63 7.51
N LYS A 35 3.63 7.58 8.07
CA LYS A 35 3.53 7.76 9.54
C LYS A 35 2.63 6.74 10.24
N LYS A 36 1.89 5.91 9.51
CA LYS A 36 0.94 4.92 10.06
C LYS A 36 1.00 3.60 9.30
N PHE A 37 2.19 3.24 8.80
CA PHE A 37 2.38 1.92 8.21
C PHE A 37 2.04 0.88 9.27
N ASN A 38 0.90 0.21 9.08
CA ASN A 38 0.39 -0.71 10.05
C ASN A 38 1.02 -2.06 9.75
N HIS A 39 2.02 -2.45 10.54
CA HIS A 39 2.70 -3.75 10.42
C HIS A 39 1.75 -4.96 10.54
N HIS A 40 0.50 -4.71 10.97
CA HIS A 40 -0.56 -5.69 11.01
C HIS A 40 -1.24 -5.88 9.65
N VAL A 41 -0.83 -5.20 8.57
CA VAL A 41 -1.39 -5.38 7.22
C VAL A 41 -0.30 -5.87 6.28
N VAL A 42 -0.54 -7.04 5.67
CA VAL A 42 0.32 -7.67 4.66
C VAL A 42 -0.41 -7.62 3.33
N LEU A 43 -0.06 -6.65 2.48
CA LEU A 43 -0.57 -6.55 1.11
C LEU A 43 0.22 -7.47 0.18
N GLY A 44 -0.45 -8.13 -0.75
CA GLY A 44 0.20 -9.02 -1.71
C GLY A 44 0.73 -10.31 -1.08
N SER A 45 0.06 -10.79 -0.02
CA SER A 45 0.36 -12.09 0.60
C SER A 45 0.16 -13.22 -0.41
N SER A 46 0.92 -14.32 -0.28
CA SER A 46 0.58 -15.55 -0.99
C SER A 46 -0.73 -16.15 -0.47
N ILE A 47 -1.42 -16.92 -1.31
CA ILE A 47 -2.62 -17.68 -0.93
C ILE A 47 -2.29 -18.61 0.25
N SER A 48 -1.17 -19.33 0.19
CA SER A 48 -0.76 -20.26 1.27
C SER A 48 -0.59 -19.57 2.63
N GLN A 49 -0.14 -18.31 2.64
CA GLN A 49 0.01 -17.53 3.88
C GLN A 49 -1.33 -16.96 4.37
N ALA A 50 -2.16 -16.44 3.47
CA ALA A 50 -3.44 -15.83 3.79
C ALA A 50 -4.49 -16.88 4.19
N THR A 51 -4.53 -18.00 3.46
CA THR A 51 -5.57 -19.03 3.54
C THR A 51 -4.92 -20.41 3.64
N PRO A 52 -4.49 -20.87 4.83
CA PRO A 52 -3.77 -22.15 4.95
C PRO A 52 -4.67 -23.38 4.79
N THR A 53 -5.99 -23.20 4.80
CA THR A 53 -6.96 -24.29 4.62
C THR A 53 -7.95 -23.91 3.54
N THR A 54 -8.44 -24.92 2.82
CA THR A 54 -9.45 -24.75 1.76
C THR A 54 -10.72 -24.10 2.29
N LYS A 55 -11.12 -24.40 3.53
CA LYS A 55 -12.28 -23.77 4.18
C LYS A 55 -12.13 -22.24 4.26
N ILE A 56 -10.98 -21.75 4.75
CA ILE A 56 -10.73 -20.31 4.88
C ILE A 56 -10.65 -19.65 3.49
N LEU A 57 -10.08 -20.35 2.50
CA LEU A 57 -10.04 -19.85 1.13
C LEU A 57 -11.45 -19.69 0.55
N ASN A 58 -12.32 -20.68 0.74
CA ASN A 58 -13.70 -20.63 0.26
C ASN A 58 -14.49 -19.51 0.94
N GLU A 59 -14.44 -19.42 2.27
CA GLU A 59 -15.08 -18.34 3.05
C GLU A 59 -14.62 -16.95 2.59
N ALA A 60 -13.30 -16.77 2.38
CA ALA A 60 -12.75 -15.52 1.87
C ALA A 60 -13.20 -15.25 0.43
N THR A 61 -13.26 -16.29 -0.42
CA THR A 61 -13.70 -16.16 -1.82
C THR A 61 -15.16 -15.76 -1.89
N ASP A 62 -16.02 -16.32 -1.05
CA ASP A 62 -17.44 -15.98 -0.97
C ASP A 62 -17.64 -14.54 -0.47
N ALA A 63 -16.96 -14.16 0.62
CA ALA A 63 -17.02 -12.81 1.19
C ALA A 63 -16.55 -11.72 0.20
N PHE A 64 -15.62 -12.06 -0.68
CA PHE A 64 -14.99 -11.16 -1.65
C PHE A 64 -15.26 -11.58 -3.10
N ALA A 65 -16.40 -12.22 -3.38
CA ALA A 65 -16.70 -12.83 -4.68
C ALA A 65 -16.56 -11.87 -5.87
N LYS A 66 -16.96 -10.61 -5.69
CA LYS A 66 -16.92 -9.54 -6.70
C LYS A 66 -15.80 -8.52 -6.48
N SER A 67 -14.81 -8.86 -5.67
CA SER A 67 -13.70 -7.97 -5.29
C SER A 67 -12.43 -8.33 -6.06
N PRO A 68 -11.62 -7.33 -6.47
CA PRO A 68 -10.31 -7.56 -7.10
C PRO A 68 -9.25 -8.09 -6.12
N TYR A 69 -9.61 -8.26 -4.84
CA TYR A 69 -8.76 -8.84 -3.82
C TYR A 69 -9.57 -9.62 -2.79
N LEU A 70 -8.90 -10.54 -2.10
CA LEU A 70 -9.38 -11.29 -0.95
C LEU A 70 -8.65 -10.77 0.30
N ALA A 71 -9.32 -10.76 1.45
CA ALA A 71 -8.69 -10.39 2.71
C ALA A 71 -9.06 -11.36 3.84
N THR A 72 -8.08 -11.67 4.68
CA THR A 72 -8.25 -12.58 5.82
C THR A 72 -7.51 -12.06 7.05
N SER A 73 -8.09 -12.22 8.23
CA SER A 73 -7.48 -11.82 9.49
C SER A 73 -6.96 -13.04 10.26
N ARG A 74 -5.66 -13.09 10.53
CA ARG A 74 -5.00 -14.20 11.23
C ARG A 74 -3.90 -13.69 12.14
N LYS A 75 -3.81 -14.23 13.36
CA LYS A 75 -2.78 -13.86 14.36
C LYS A 75 -2.66 -12.34 14.58
N GLY A 76 -3.80 -11.63 14.56
CA GLY A 76 -3.84 -10.18 14.71
C GLY A 76 -3.28 -9.39 13.51
N ARG A 77 -3.14 -10.03 12.34
CA ARG A 77 -2.71 -9.40 11.08
C ARG A 77 -3.74 -9.66 9.97
N MET A 78 -3.95 -8.67 9.12
CA MET A 78 -4.70 -8.76 7.88
C MET A 78 -3.77 -9.16 6.74
N PHE A 79 -4.12 -10.21 6.03
CA PHE A 79 -3.44 -10.67 4.81
C PHE A 79 -4.35 -10.40 3.62
N VAL A 80 -3.86 -9.66 2.64
CA VAL A 80 -4.58 -9.33 1.42
C VAL A 80 -3.91 -10.05 0.25
N VAL A 81 -4.71 -10.79 -0.51
CA VAL A 81 -4.30 -11.44 -1.76
C VAL A 81 -4.99 -10.72 -2.91
N PHE A 82 -4.22 -10.29 -3.90
CA PHE A 82 -4.75 -9.66 -5.11
C PHE A 82 -5.07 -10.70 -6.17
N ARG A 83 -6.21 -10.53 -6.85
CA ARG A 83 -6.54 -11.32 -8.03
C ARG A 83 -5.75 -10.82 -9.24
N GLU A 84 -5.69 -11.63 -10.28
CA GLU A 84 -5.14 -11.20 -11.55
C GLU A 84 -5.88 -9.96 -12.07
N GLY A 85 -5.12 -9.00 -12.64
CA GLY A 85 -5.66 -7.73 -13.13
C GLY A 85 -5.95 -6.68 -12.06
N ALA A 86 -5.65 -6.94 -10.78
CA ALA A 86 -5.79 -5.94 -9.73
C ALA A 86 -4.98 -4.67 -10.04
N THR A 87 -5.66 -3.53 -10.02
CA THR A 87 -5.09 -2.24 -10.37
C THR A 87 -4.45 -1.56 -9.15
N ALA A 88 -3.69 -0.51 -9.44
CA ALA A 88 -3.27 0.48 -8.47
C ALA A 88 -4.39 0.90 -7.49
N GLU A 89 -5.57 1.25 -8.01
CA GLU A 89 -6.68 1.70 -7.17
C GLU A 89 -7.19 0.59 -6.23
N ASP A 90 -7.11 -0.66 -6.65
CA ASP A 90 -7.53 -1.82 -5.86
C ASP A 90 -6.60 -2.08 -4.68
N VAL A 91 -5.28 -1.89 -4.88
CA VAL A 91 -4.29 -1.98 -3.80
C VAL A 91 -4.52 -0.88 -2.76
N LEU A 92 -4.81 0.34 -3.21
CA LEU A 92 -5.16 1.45 -2.31
C LEU A 92 -6.47 1.16 -1.56
N SER A 93 -7.49 0.64 -2.26
CA SER A 93 -8.77 0.24 -1.66
C SER A 93 -8.57 -0.80 -0.56
N ALA A 94 -7.79 -1.86 -0.86
CA ALA A 94 -7.48 -2.90 0.11
C ALA A 94 -6.71 -2.36 1.33
N TYR A 95 -5.77 -1.44 1.11
CA TYR A 95 -5.04 -0.79 2.19
C TYR A 95 -5.97 0.03 3.11
N LEU A 96 -6.86 0.85 2.53
CA LEU A 96 -7.82 1.64 3.29
C LEU A 96 -8.81 0.77 4.06
N MET A 97 -9.29 -0.31 3.45
CA MET A 97 -10.11 -1.32 4.10
C MET A 97 -9.37 -1.93 5.30
N SER A 98 -8.15 -2.41 5.09
CA SER A 98 -7.35 -3.07 6.14
C SER A 98 -7.04 -2.13 7.31
N GLN A 99 -6.73 -0.86 7.02
CA GLN A 99 -6.53 0.16 8.05
C GLN A 99 -7.79 0.46 8.84
N ARG A 100 -8.96 0.49 8.17
CA ARG A 100 -10.24 0.71 8.84
C ARG A 100 -10.61 -0.47 9.73
N TYR A 101 -10.47 -1.69 9.21
CA TYR A 101 -10.69 -2.94 9.93
C TYR A 101 -9.88 -2.99 11.23
N ALA A 102 -8.58 -2.66 11.16
CA ALA A 102 -7.68 -2.67 12.32
C ALA A 102 -8.04 -1.62 13.38
N ARG A 103 -8.71 -0.51 13.01
CA ARG A 103 -9.10 0.56 13.93
C ARG A 103 -10.48 0.36 14.57
N ASN A 104 -11.38 -0.34 13.89
CA ASN A 104 -12.80 -0.42 14.26
C ASN A 104 -13.21 -1.76 14.86
N GLY A 105 -12.27 -2.51 15.44
CA GLY A 105 -12.60 -3.76 16.12
C GLY A 105 -13.01 -4.89 15.17
N ASN A 106 -12.37 -4.97 14.00
CA ASN A 106 -12.46 -6.12 13.09
C ASN A 106 -13.81 -6.30 12.35
N ASP A 107 -14.60 -5.23 12.17
CA ASP A 107 -15.77 -5.26 11.28
C ASP A 107 -15.36 -5.14 9.81
N LEU A 108 -15.46 -6.25 9.08
CA LEU A 108 -15.08 -6.34 7.67
C LEU A 108 -16.07 -5.63 6.74
N ASN A 109 -17.36 -5.64 7.08
CA ASN A 109 -18.41 -5.04 6.26
C ASN A 109 -18.32 -3.51 6.32
N GLU A 110 -18.16 -2.94 7.52
CA GLU A 110 -17.93 -1.50 7.69
C GLU A 110 -16.65 -1.06 6.99
N ALA A 111 -15.56 -1.79 7.17
CA ALA A 111 -14.28 -1.49 6.55
C ALA A 111 -14.34 -1.52 5.01
N SER A 112 -15.03 -2.51 4.44
CA SER A 112 -15.24 -2.63 3.00
C SER A 112 -16.06 -1.47 2.44
N ASN A 113 -17.16 -1.11 3.11
CA ASN A 113 -18.00 0.03 2.72
C ASN A 113 -17.24 1.36 2.82
N TYR A 114 -16.44 1.54 3.88
CA TYR A 114 -15.58 2.69 4.05
C TYR A 114 -14.57 2.80 2.90
N ALA A 115 -13.89 1.72 2.55
CA ALA A 115 -12.90 1.72 1.47
C ALA A 115 -13.54 2.07 0.12
N LYS A 116 -14.67 1.46 -0.23
CA LYS A 116 -15.40 1.78 -1.48
C LYS A 116 -15.74 3.27 -1.58
N LYS A 117 -16.27 3.87 -0.51
CA LYS A 117 -16.66 5.29 -0.49
C LYS A 117 -15.47 6.24 -0.53
N ASN A 118 -14.43 5.95 0.25
CA ASN A 118 -13.34 6.90 0.48
C ASN A 118 -12.23 6.79 -0.57
N THR A 119 -12.00 5.61 -1.15
CA THR A 119 -10.97 5.43 -2.19
C THR A 119 -11.29 6.28 -3.41
N ARG A 120 -12.52 6.19 -3.93
CA ARG A 120 -12.96 6.98 -5.07
C ARG A 120 -12.85 8.48 -4.79
N ARG A 121 -13.35 8.93 -3.64
CA ARG A 121 -13.28 10.34 -3.22
C ARG A 121 -11.83 10.83 -3.15
N PHE A 122 -10.94 10.03 -2.57
CA PHE A 122 -9.53 10.36 -2.45
C PHE A 122 -8.88 10.51 -3.83
N ILE A 123 -9.03 9.50 -4.70
CA ILE A 123 -8.47 9.51 -6.06
C ILE A 123 -8.98 10.72 -6.86
N THR A 124 -10.28 11.00 -6.81
CA THR A 124 -10.86 12.17 -7.49
C THR A 124 -10.26 13.48 -6.97
N THR A 125 -10.08 13.61 -5.65
CA THR A 125 -9.53 14.83 -5.04
C THR A 125 -8.07 15.04 -5.43
N ILE A 126 -7.28 13.98 -5.38
CA ILE A 126 -5.86 13.98 -5.74
C ILE A 126 -5.66 14.29 -7.23
N ARG A 127 -6.45 13.65 -8.12
CA ARG A 127 -6.42 13.95 -9.57
C ARG A 127 -6.77 15.41 -9.86
N LYS A 128 -7.81 15.94 -9.20
CA LYS A 128 -8.19 17.36 -9.32
C LYS A 128 -7.09 18.31 -8.85
N ALA A 129 -6.29 17.92 -7.86
CA ALA A 129 -5.14 18.68 -7.39
C ALA A 129 -3.90 18.56 -8.31
N GLY A 130 -4.00 17.84 -9.44
CA GLY A 130 -2.91 17.66 -10.41
C GLY A 130 -1.83 16.68 -9.95
N TRP A 131 -2.16 15.76 -9.03
CA TRP A 131 -1.24 14.72 -8.58
C TRP A 131 -1.33 13.51 -9.51
N LYS A 132 -0.18 12.92 -9.81
CA LYS A 132 -0.10 11.65 -10.54
C LYS A 132 -0.69 10.56 -9.65
N THR A 133 -1.55 9.70 -10.21
CA THR A 133 -2.16 8.57 -9.48
C THR A 133 -1.76 7.22 -10.04
N GLU A 134 -1.31 7.19 -11.29
CA GLU A 134 -1.01 5.96 -12.03
C GLU A 134 0.29 5.32 -11.54
N SER A 135 1.35 6.13 -11.33
CA SER A 135 2.66 5.68 -10.86
C SER A 135 2.76 5.56 -9.32
N SER A 136 1.76 6.04 -8.61
CA SER A 136 1.84 6.35 -7.18
C SER A 136 1.49 5.17 -6.30
N VAL A 137 0.65 4.28 -6.81
CA VAL A 137 0.27 3.05 -6.11
C VAL A 137 1.29 1.92 -6.29
N PHE A 138 2.30 2.11 -7.14
CA PHE A 138 3.43 1.18 -7.28
C PHE A 138 4.26 1.03 -6.00
N LEU A 139 4.09 1.93 -5.03
CA LEU A 139 4.91 2.00 -3.82
C LEU A 139 4.23 1.35 -2.60
N LEU A 140 3.03 0.80 -2.76
CA LEU A 140 2.43 -0.17 -1.83
C LEU A 140 3.07 -1.57 -1.98
N ASN A 141 4.39 -1.63 -2.18
CA ASN A 141 5.21 -2.84 -2.20
C ASN A 141 4.51 -4.12 -2.70
N VAL A 142 3.82 -4.07 -3.84
CA VAL A 142 3.26 -5.26 -4.50
C VAL A 142 4.29 -5.81 -5.46
N LEU A 143 5.53 -6.03 -5.01
CA LEU A 143 6.55 -6.73 -5.80
C LEU A 143 7.47 -7.56 -4.91
N LYS A 144 6.94 -8.70 -4.45
CA LYS A 144 7.61 -10.01 -4.51
C LYS A 144 6.60 -11.12 -4.23
N ASN A 145 5.64 -11.24 -5.14
CA ASN A 145 5.06 -12.49 -5.60
C ASN A 145 3.90 -12.12 -6.52
N ARG A 146 4.23 -12.06 -7.82
CA ARG A 146 3.24 -12.38 -8.85
C ARG A 146 2.75 -13.78 -8.50
N SER A 147 1.66 -13.86 -7.74
CA SER A 147 0.86 -15.07 -7.68
C SER A 147 0.08 -15.05 -8.98
N VAL A 148 0.79 -15.46 -10.04
CA VAL A 148 0.18 -15.92 -11.27
C VAL A 148 -0.76 -17.04 -10.82
N TRP A 149 -2.04 -16.86 -11.08
CA TRP A 149 -2.99 -17.96 -11.08
C TRP A 149 -2.71 -18.85 -12.28
#